data_AF-C4IZW1-F1
#
_entry.id   AF-C4IZW1-F1
#
_cell.length_a   1.000
_cell.length_b   1.000
_cell.length_c   1.000
_cell.angle_alpha   90.00
_cell.angle_beta   90.00
_cell.angle_gamma   90.00
#
_symmetry.space_group_name_H-M   'P 1'
#
loop_
_entity.id
_entity.type
_entity.pdbx_description
1 polymer ?
#
loop_
_entity_poly.entity_id
_entity_poly.type
_entity_poly.pdbx_seq_one_letter_code
_entity_poly.pdbx_strand_id
1 'polypeptide(L)'
;MPPTLGLLLAAAAAVLLLLLPPPPSAGAQETCWSGPAPRRGAWMSVASFGARGDGQTLNTGAFARAVARIARRRGARGGTLLYVPPGVWLTGPFNLTSHMTLFLARGAIVRATQDTSSWPLIDPLPSYGRGRELPGGRYMSLIHGHGLQDVFITGSFLHCQPDSHPLSHSSIDLLKAPHSVLVCGVR
;
A
#
# COMPACT_ATOMS: atom_id res chain seq x y z
N MET A 1 20.66 49.92 -39.89
CA MET A 1 21.11 48.58 -39.49
C MET A 1 19.91 47.65 -39.54
N PRO A 2 19.94 46.53 -40.28
CA PRO A 2 18.74 45.77 -40.61
C PRO A 2 18.26 44.92 -39.43
N PRO A 3 16.93 44.83 -39.18
CA PRO A 3 16.36 44.08 -38.05
C PRO A 3 16.32 42.55 -38.24
N THR A 4 16.95 42.03 -39.31
CA THR A 4 16.83 40.62 -39.73
C THR A 4 17.70 39.65 -38.92
N LEU A 5 18.75 40.14 -38.25
CA LEU A 5 19.68 39.27 -37.50
C LEU A 5 19.10 38.76 -36.18
N GLY A 6 18.23 39.56 -35.53
CA GLY A 6 17.62 39.20 -34.24
C GLY A 6 16.56 38.09 -34.35
N LEU A 7 15.81 38.06 -35.46
CA LEU A 7 14.75 37.06 -35.67
C LEU A 7 15.34 35.66 -35.96
N LEU A 8 16.46 35.59 -36.67
CA LEU A 8 17.17 34.34 -36.99
C LEU A 8 17.79 33.69 -35.75
N LEU A 9 18.36 34.49 -34.83
CA LEU A 9 18.88 34.00 -33.55
C LEU A 9 17.79 33.48 -32.61
N ALA A 10 16.62 34.15 -32.58
CA ALA A 10 15.49 33.70 -31.78
C ALA A 10 14.88 32.38 -32.30
N ALA A 11 14.77 32.21 -33.62
CA ALA A 11 14.27 30.99 -34.24
C ALA A 11 15.21 29.79 -34.00
N ALA A 12 16.53 30.00 -34.06
CA ALA A 12 17.51 28.95 -33.80
C ALA A 12 17.49 28.44 -32.34
N ALA A 13 17.28 29.33 -31.36
CA ALA A 13 17.18 28.96 -29.95
C ALA A 13 15.91 28.16 -29.61
N ALA A 14 14.77 28.50 -30.23
CA ALA A 14 13.52 27.78 -30.03
C ALA A 14 13.55 26.35 -30.62
N VAL A 15 14.20 26.18 -31.78
CA VAL A 15 14.40 24.85 -32.40
C VAL A 15 15.38 24.00 -31.57
N LEU A 16 16.42 24.60 -31.00
CA LEU A 16 17.37 23.90 -30.13
C LEU A 16 16.72 23.42 -28.82
N LEU A 17 15.75 24.16 -28.28
CA LEU A 17 14.96 23.76 -27.10
C LEU A 17 13.95 22.64 -27.40
N LEU A 18 13.45 22.54 -28.63
CA LEU A 18 12.56 21.45 -29.08
C LEU A 18 13.29 20.15 -29.42
N LEU A 19 14.61 20.22 -29.63
CA LEU A 19 15.48 19.06 -29.89
C LEU A 19 16.02 18.42 -28.60
N LEU A 20 15.79 19.02 -27.43
CA LEU A 20 16.18 18.44 -26.16
C LEU A 20 15.14 17.40 -25.71
N PRO A 21 15.56 16.17 -25.34
CA PRO A 21 14.64 15.21 -24.76
C PRO A 21 14.06 15.78 -23.46
N PRO A 22 12.76 15.54 -23.17
CA PRO A 22 12.15 16.01 -21.94
C PRO A 22 12.92 15.45 -20.74
N PRO A 23 13.10 16.23 -19.65
CA PRO A 23 13.73 15.72 -18.45
C PRO A 23 12.93 14.50 -17.96
N PRO A 24 13.60 13.42 -17.54
CA PRO A 24 12.91 12.25 -17.03
C PRO A 24 12.05 12.67 -15.84
N SER A 25 10.73 12.52 -15.98
CA SER A 25 9.77 12.73 -14.91
C SER A 25 10.19 11.88 -13.72
N ALA A 26 10.48 12.52 -12.59
CA ALA A 26 10.79 11.85 -11.34
C ALA A 26 9.56 11.06 -10.87
N GLY A 27 9.47 9.79 -11.27
CA GLY A 27 8.47 8.85 -10.80
C GLY A 27 8.69 8.54 -9.31
N ALA A 28 7.61 8.52 -8.55
CA ALA A 28 7.58 7.96 -7.20
C ALA A 28 8.05 6.49 -7.25
N GLN A 29 9.00 6.12 -6.41
CA GLN A 29 9.90 4.99 -6.65
C GLN A 29 9.59 3.82 -5.70
N GLU A 30 8.69 2.88 -6.00
CA GLU A 30 8.16 1.79 -5.10
C GLU A 30 9.15 0.72 -4.59
N THR A 31 9.38 0.62 -3.27
CA THR A 31 10.26 -0.40 -2.63
C THR A 31 9.57 -1.72 -2.61
N CYS A 32 9.98 -2.56 -3.55
CA CYS A 32 9.98 -3.97 -3.32
C CYS A 32 11.20 -4.34 -2.46
N TRP A 33 10.97 -4.74 -1.20
CA TRP A 33 11.99 -5.39 -0.39
C TRP A 33 12.25 -6.79 -0.95
N SER A 34 13.46 -7.03 -1.46
CA SER A 34 13.88 -8.30 -2.07
C SER A 34 14.44 -9.33 -1.08
N GLY A 35 14.56 -8.98 0.19
CA GLY A 35 14.98 -9.92 1.23
C GLY A 35 13.85 -10.88 1.64
N PRO A 36 14.18 -12.06 2.19
CA PRO A 36 13.17 -12.92 2.81
C PRO A 36 12.46 -12.14 3.93
N ALA A 37 11.12 -12.24 3.99
CA ALA A 37 10.38 -11.68 5.11
C ALA A 37 10.93 -12.25 6.43
N PRO A 38 11.10 -11.42 7.49
CA PRO A 38 11.68 -11.89 8.74
C PRO A 38 10.82 -13.01 9.32
N ARG A 39 11.48 -14.10 9.74
CA ARG A 39 10.83 -15.23 10.40
C ARG A 39 10.30 -14.76 11.76
N ARG A 40 8.98 -14.59 11.85
CA ARG A 40 8.30 -14.31 13.12
C ARG A 40 8.27 -15.59 13.95
N GLY A 41 8.73 -15.52 15.20
CA GLY A 41 8.70 -16.68 16.11
C GLY A 41 7.28 -17.08 16.54
N ALA A 42 6.32 -16.16 16.45
CA ALA A 42 4.91 -16.40 16.72
C ALA A 42 4.07 -16.16 15.46
N TRP A 43 3.02 -16.97 15.29
CA TRP A 43 2.02 -16.78 14.24
C TRP A 43 0.61 -17.03 14.77
N MET A 44 -0.39 -16.47 14.10
CA MET A 44 -1.81 -16.67 14.37
C MET A 44 -2.62 -16.56 13.09
N SER A 45 -3.66 -17.38 12.95
CA SER A 45 -4.58 -17.30 11.82
C SER A 45 -5.69 -16.29 12.09
N VAL A 46 -6.08 -15.50 11.08
CA VAL A 46 -7.24 -14.61 11.18
C VAL A 46 -8.53 -15.39 11.45
N ALA A 47 -8.63 -16.64 10.98
CA ALA A 47 -9.76 -17.53 11.24
C ALA A 47 -9.94 -17.82 12.74
N SER A 48 -8.85 -17.86 13.52
CA SER A 48 -8.89 -18.04 14.98
C SER A 48 -9.54 -16.86 15.71
N PHE A 49 -9.77 -15.74 15.03
CA PHE A 49 -10.48 -14.57 15.55
C PHE A 49 -11.93 -14.49 15.05
N GLY A 50 -12.46 -15.56 14.48
CA GLY A 50 -13.83 -15.64 13.97
C GLY A 50 -14.01 -15.11 12.54
N ALA A 51 -12.93 -14.90 11.80
CA ALA A 51 -13.02 -14.58 10.39
C ALA A 51 -13.46 -15.80 9.55
N ARG A 52 -14.20 -15.56 8.48
CA ARG A 52 -14.62 -16.57 7.50
C ARG A 52 -14.22 -16.16 6.09
N GLY A 53 -13.57 -17.08 5.38
CA GLY A 53 -13.10 -16.90 4.00
C GLY A 53 -14.15 -17.21 2.93
N ASP A 54 -15.43 -16.95 3.22
CA ASP A 54 -16.59 -17.30 2.38
C ASP A 54 -16.97 -16.20 1.36
N GLY A 55 -16.29 -15.05 1.40
CA GLY A 55 -16.56 -13.86 0.60
C GLY A 55 -17.78 -13.06 1.06
N GLN A 56 -18.56 -13.54 2.01
CA GLN A 56 -19.84 -12.93 2.40
C GLN A 56 -19.76 -12.32 3.81
N THR A 57 -19.08 -12.99 4.73
CA THR A 57 -18.91 -12.54 6.11
C THR A 57 -18.02 -11.30 6.15
N LEU A 58 -18.50 -10.22 6.77
CA LEU A 58 -17.69 -9.02 6.99
C LEU A 58 -16.68 -9.24 8.14
N ASN A 59 -15.41 -9.37 7.78
CA ASN A 59 -14.32 -9.79 8.67
C ASN A 59 -13.61 -8.64 9.39
N THR A 60 -14.06 -7.39 9.25
CA THR A 60 -13.39 -6.19 9.81
C THR A 60 -13.10 -6.34 11.30
N GLY A 61 -14.08 -6.81 12.09
CA GLY A 61 -13.92 -7.04 13.52
C GLY A 61 -12.93 -8.16 13.86
N ALA A 62 -12.84 -9.19 13.02
CA ALA A 62 -11.88 -10.29 13.22
C ALA A 62 -10.44 -9.84 12.93
N PHE A 63 -10.22 -9.07 11.86
CA PHE A 63 -8.93 -8.42 11.58
C PHE A 63 -8.52 -7.48 12.72
N ALA A 64 -9.43 -6.61 13.18
CA ALA A 64 -9.17 -5.70 14.30
C ALA A 64 -8.76 -6.45 15.59
N ARG A 65 -9.47 -7.53 15.93
CA ARG A 65 -9.11 -8.37 17.10
C ARG A 65 -7.75 -9.05 16.93
N ALA A 66 -7.44 -9.55 15.73
CA ALA A 66 -6.17 -10.18 15.43
C ALA A 66 -5.00 -9.19 15.58
N VAL A 67 -5.12 -8.00 14.98
CA VAL A 67 -4.12 -6.93 15.10
C VAL A 67 -3.97 -6.48 16.55
N ALA A 68 -5.08 -6.26 17.28
CA ALA A 68 -5.03 -5.89 18.69
C ALA A 68 -4.37 -6.98 19.57
N ARG A 69 -4.51 -8.26 19.20
CA ARG A 69 -3.79 -9.35 19.87
C ARG A 69 -2.29 -9.28 19.58
N ILE A 70 -1.88 -8.97 18.35
CA ILE A 70 -0.46 -8.81 17.98
C ILE A 70 0.16 -7.62 18.70
N ALA A 71 -0.52 -6.48 18.70
CA ALA A 71 -0.07 -5.26 19.37
C ALA A 71 0.22 -5.51 20.86
N ARG A 72 -0.65 -6.24 21.56
CA ARG A 72 -0.46 -6.62 22.97
C ARG A 72 0.71 -7.57 23.20
N ARG A 73 1.11 -8.37 22.20
CA ARG A 73 2.24 -9.30 22.29
C ARG A 73 3.59 -8.65 21.98
N ARG A 74 3.65 -7.36 21.61
CA ARG A 74 4.87 -6.65 21.17
C ARG A 74 6.07 -6.80 22.11
N GLY A 75 5.87 -7.10 23.40
CA GLY A 75 6.95 -7.41 24.35
C GLY A 75 7.66 -8.75 24.14
N ALA A 76 7.11 -9.67 23.32
CA ALA A 76 7.73 -10.94 22.97
C ALA A 76 8.68 -10.76 21.77
N ARG A 77 9.95 -11.13 21.95
CA ARG A 77 11.00 -10.99 20.93
C ARG A 77 10.55 -11.56 19.57
N GLY A 78 10.66 -10.78 18.50
CA GLY A 78 10.52 -11.25 17.11
C GLY A 78 9.23 -10.92 16.37
N GLY A 79 8.26 -10.23 16.98
CA GLY A 79 7.01 -9.83 16.33
C GLY A 79 6.06 -11.01 16.06
N THR A 80 4.98 -10.80 15.28
CA THR A 80 3.99 -11.85 15.02
C THR A 80 3.46 -11.86 13.59
N LEU A 81 3.35 -13.05 13.02
CA LEU A 81 2.74 -13.25 11.70
C LEU A 81 1.22 -13.45 11.84
N LEU A 82 0.44 -12.63 11.14
CA LEU A 82 -0.97 -12.81 10.90
C LEU A 82 -1.16 -13.57 9.59
N TYR A 83 -1.57 -14.84 9.69
CA TYR A 83 -1.81 -15.72 8.55
C TYR A 83 -3.26 -15.58 8.06
N VAL A 84 -3.43 -15.37 6.76
CA VAL A 84 -4.72 -15.36 6.07
C VAL A 84 -4.79 -16.61 5.19
N PRO A 85 -5.60 -17.62 5.55
CA PRO A 85 -5.74 -18.85 4.77
C PRO A 85 -6.34 -18.63 3.37
N PRO A 86 -6.29 -19.63 2.48
CA PRO A 86 -7.00 -19.59 1.20
C PRO A 86 -8.51 -19.32 1.40
N GLY A 87 -9.09 -18.51 0.52
CA GLY A 87 -10.49 -18.07 0.61
C GLY A 87 -10.66 -16.59 0.31
N VAL A 88 -11.91 -16.12 0.30
CA VAL A 88 -12.25 -14.72 0.06
C VAL A 88 -12.67 -14.06 1.38
N TRP A 89 -11.92 -13.06 1.80
CA TRP A 89 -12.06 -12.40 3.09
C TRP A 89 -12.64 -11.00 2.87
N LEU A 90 -13.96 -10.88 2.86
CA LEU A 90 -14.64 -9.58 2.78
C LEU A 90 -14.33 -8.78 4.05
N THR A 91 -13.85 -7.54 3.91
CA THR A 91 -13.51 -6.68 5.05
C THR A 91 -13.65 -5.21 4.68
N GLY A 92 -13.97 -4.40 5.69
CA GLY A 92 -13.74 -2.96 5.67
C GLY A 92 -12.27 -2.63 5.98
N PRO A 93 -11.94 -1.34 6.01
CA PRO A 93 -10.59 -0.88 6.30
C PRO A 93 -10.15 -1.28 7.71
N PHE A 94 -8.87 -1.64 7.85
CA PHE A 94 -8.28 -1.99 9.15
C PHE A 94 -6.85 -1.48 9.27
N ASN A 95 -6.47 -1.17 10.52
CA ASN A 95 -5.14 -0.70 10.87
C ASN A 95 -4.17 -1.87 11.08
N LEU A 96 -2.94 -1.70 10.63
CA LEU A 96 -1.81 -2.54 10.99
C LEU A 96 -1.19 -2.08 12.32
N THR A 97 -0.31 -2.90 12.89
CA THR A 97 0.49 -2.59 14.09
C THR A 97 1.97 -2.85 13.81
N SER A 98 2.86 -2.22 14.57
CA SER A 98 4.30 -2.48 14.47
C SER A 98 4.67 -3.92 14.84
N HIS A 99 5.81 -4.41 14.32
CA HIS A 99 6.33 -5.77 14.54
C HIS A 99 5.38 -6.89 14.09
N MET A 100 4.72 -6.70 12.96
CA MET A 100 3.81 -7.69 12.40
C MET A 100 4.19 -8.11 10.98
N THR A 101 3.75 -9.29 10.59
CA THR A 101 3.76 -9.72 9.18
C THR A 101 2.35 -10.14 8.79
N LEU A 102 1.72 -9.47 7.83
CA LEU A 102 0.49 -9.95 7.20
C LEU A 102 0.87 -10.91 6.07
N PHE A 103 0.53 -12.19 6.20
CA PHE A 103 0.84 -13.23 5.22
C PHE A 103 -0.42 -13.74 4.55
N LEU A 104 -0.53 -13.56 3.23
CA LEU A 104 -1.61 -14.08 2.40
C LEU A 104 -1.21 -15.44 1.81
N ALA A 105 -1.88 -16.51 2.23
CA ALA A 105 -1.67 -17.82 1.62
C ALA A 105 -2.05 -17.81 0.13
N ARG A 106 -1.53 -18.78 -0.62
CA ARG A 106 -1.95 -18.98 -2.02
C ARG A 106 -3.47 -19.14 -2.08
N GLY A 107 -4.14 -18.34 -2.91
CA GLY A 107 -5.59 -18.36 -3.04
C GLY A 107 -6.34 -17.58 -1.93
N ALA A 108 -5.64 -16.84 -1.08
CA ALA A 108 -6.25 -15.87 -0.17
C ALA A 108 -6.52 -14.55 -0.92
N ILE A 109 -7.75 -14.06 -0.84
CA ILE A 109 -8.19 -12.79 -1.44
C ILE A 109 -8.77 -11.91 -0.33
N VAL A 110 -8.17 -10.75 -0.06
CA VAL A 110 -8.74 -9.76 0.87
C VAL A 110 -9.63 -8.81 0.07
N ARG A 111 -10.95 -8.93 0.21
CA ARG A 111 -11.89 -8.17 -0.60
C ARG A 111 -12.45 -6.98 0.17
N ALA A 112 -12.34 -5.79 -0.42
CA ALA A 112 -12.94 -4.58 0.11
C ALA A 112 -14.48 -4.64 0.09
N THR A 113 -15.12 -4.24 1.20
CA THR A 113 -16.56 -3.96 1.22
C THR A 113 -16.89 -2.77 0.32
N GLN A 114 -18.03 -2.87 -0.38
CA GLN A 114 -18.53 -1.81 -1.25
C GLN A 114 -19.44 -0.83 -0.49
N ASP A 115 -19.82 -1.17 0.74
CA ASP A 115 -20.56 -0.26 1.62
C ASP A 115 -19.67 0.92 2.01
N THR A 116 -19.99 2.09 1.50
CA THR A 116 -19.23 3.34 1.72
C THR A 116 -19.29 3.80 3.17
N SER A 117 -20.32 3.44 3.92
CA SER A 117 -20.44 3.80 5.35
C SER A 117 -19.39 3.11 6.23
N SER A 118 -18.83 2.00 5.76
CA SER A 118 -17.74 1.28 6.43
C SER A 118 -16.36 1.96 6.28
N TRP A 119 -16.25 3.06 5.53
CA TRP A 119 -14.99 3.74 5.25
C TRP A 119 -14.90 5.06 6.00
N PRO A 120 -14.11 5.14 7.09
CA PRO A 120 -14.00 6.38 7.84
C PRO A 120 -13.21 7.43 7.07
N LEU A 121 -13.59 8.70 7.27
CA LEU A 121 -12.80 9.85 6.85
C LEU A 121 -11.68 10.08 7.88
N ILE A 122 -10.44 10.09 7.41
CA ILE A 122 -9.23 10.31 8.19
C ILE A 122 -8.42 11.46 7.61
N ASP A 123 -7.58 12.08 8.43
CA ASP A 123 -6.65 13.08 7.94
C ASP A 123 -5.66 12.46 6.93
N PRO A 124 -5.25 13.21 5.90
CA PRO A 124 -4.27 12.73 4.96
C PRO A 124 -2.90 12.50 5.63
N LEU A 125 -2.25 11.40 5.25
CA LEU A 125 -0.88 11.13 5.69
C LEU A 125 0.05 12.26 5.27
N PRO A 126 1.07 12.63 6.08
CA PRO A 126 2.02 13.69 5.74
C PRO A 126 2.71 13.50 4.37
N SER A 127 2.86 12.25 3.92
CA SER A 127 3.47 11.89 2.63
C SER A 127 2.62 12.19 1.40
N TYR A 128 1.30 12.39 1.55
CA TYR A 128 0.42 12.68 0.42
C TYR A 128 0.67 14.06 -0.21
N GLY A 129 1.44 14.91 0.48
CA GLY A 129 1.65 16.30 0.08
C GLY A 129 0.36 17.12 0.10
N ARG A 130 0.42 18.32 -0.44
CA ARG A 130 -0.74 19.20 -0.68
C ARG A 130 -1.02 19.26 -2.18
N GLY A 131 -1.36 18.10 -2.76
CA GLY A 131 -1.65 17.96 -4.19
C GLY A 131 -2.98 18.59 -4.61
N ARG A 132 -3.65 18.00 -5.62
CA ARG A 132 -4.97 18.45 -6.11
C ARG A 132 -6.11 18.20 -5.11
N GLU A 133 -5.83 17.53 -4.01
CA GLU A 133 -6.77 17.28 -2.92
C GLU A 133 -7.19 18.58 -2.23
N LEU A 134 -8.50 18.82 -2.20
CA LEU A 134 -9.10 19.88 -1.40
C LEU A 134 -8.79 19.68 0.09
N PRO A 135 -8.73 20.77 0.88
CA PRO A 135 -8.66 20.65 2.34
C PRO A 135 -9.82 19.80 2.87
N GLY A 136 -9.51 18.75 3.62
CA GLY A 136 -10.52 17.87 4.20
C GLY A 136 -9.99 16.47 4.50
N GLY A 137 -10.85 15.66 5.13
CA GLY A 137 -10.57 14.25 5.36
C GLY A 137 -10.64 13.44 4.07
N ARG A 138 -9.95 12.31 4.04
CA ARG A 138 -9.99 11.32 2.97
C ARG A 138 -10.48 9.98 3.49
N TYR A 139 -11.07 9.17 2.62
CA TYR A 139 -11.36 7.79 2.99
C TYR A 139 -10.08 7.03 3.35
N MET A 140 -10.16 6.28 4.45
CA MET A 140 -9.12 5.38 4.90
C MET A 140 -8.82 4.30 3.84
N SER A 141 -7.57 3.89 3.73
CA SER A 141 -7.18 2.78 2.84
C SER A 141 -7.61 1.43 3.43
N LEU A 142 -7.85 0.42 2.58
CA LEU A 142 -8.31 -0.91 3.05
C LEU A 142 -7.36 -1.51 4.09
N ILE A 143 -6.07 -1.43 3.80
CA ILE A 143 -4.99 -1.79 4.72
C ILE A 143 -4.28 -0.48 5.02
N HIS A 144 -4.36 -0.02 6.25
CA HIS A 144 -3.82 1.26 6.66
C HIS A 144 -2.71 1.09 7.71
N GLY A 145 -1.70 1.95 7.63
CA GLY A 145 -0.66 2.03 8.65
C GLY A 145 0.00 3.40 8.66
N HIS A 146 0.13 3.98 9.85
CA HIS A 146 0.81 5.25 10.07
C HIS A 146 1.81 5.12 11.22
N GLY A 147 3.04 5.61 11.01
CA GLY A 147 4.08 5.61 12.04
C GLY A 147 4.48 4.20 12.52
N LEU A 148 4.40 3.21 11.64
CA LEU A 148 4.70 1.81 11.98
C LEU A 148 6.16 1.47 11.72
N GLN A 149 6.69 0.54 12.51
CA GLN A 149 8.03 -0.03 12.35
C GLN A 149 7.96 -1.56 12.24
N ASP A 150 8.87 -2.14 11.45
CA ASP A 150 9.00 -3.60 11.34
C ASP A 150 7.66 -4.27 10.91
N VAL A 151 7.11 -3.82 9.78
CA VAL A 151 5.84 -4.32 9.22
C VAL A 151 6.09 -4.89 7.84
N PHE A 152 5.62 -6.11 7.60
CA PHE A 152 5.76 -6.80 6.32
C PHE A 152 4.38 -7.25 5.83
N ILE A 153 4.10 -7.06 4.54
CA ILE A 153 2.96 -7.66 3.85
C ILE A 153 3.54 -8.57 2.78
N THR A 154 3.18 -9.85 2.81
CA THR A 154 3.74 -10.84 1.90
C THR A 154 2.72 -11.96 1.65
N GLY A 155 3.02 -12.88 0.74
CA GLY A 155 2.18 -14.02 0.47
C GLY A 155 2.84 -15.04 -0.44
N SER A 156 2.18 -16.18 -0.61
CA SER A 156 2.62 -17.23 -1.54
C SER A 156 2.22 -16.90 -2.98
N PHE A 157 2.77 -15.81 -3.53
CA PHE A 157 2.65 -15.50 -4.94
C PHE A 157 3.78 -16.24 -5.68
N LEU A 158 3.43 -17.02 -6.72
CA LEU A 158 4.45 -17.53 -7.63
C LEU A 158 5.04 -16.32 -8.34
N HIS A 159 6.35 -16.11 -8.20
CA HIS A 159 7.15 -15.12 -8.93
C HIS A 159 7.18 -13.70 -8.31
N CYS A 160 8.19 -13.43 -7.49
CA CYS A 160 8.70 -12.08 -7.29
C CYS A 160 9.75 -11.85 -8.39
N GLN A 161 9.44 -11.05 -9.41
CA GLN A 161 10.43 -10.68 -10.41
C GLN A 161 11.29 -9.52 -9.87
N PRO A 162 12.61 -9.47 -10.14
CA PRO A 162 13.55 -8.65 -9.36
C PRO A 162 13.64 -7.18 -9.77
N ASP A 163 12.82 -6.70 -10.72
CA ASP A 163 13.06 -5.43 -11.39
C ASP A 163 12.06 -4.34 -10.98
N SER A 164 12.24 -3.73 -9.80
CA SER A 164 11.77 -2.35 -9.52
C SER A 164 12.37 -1.74 -8.23
N HIS A 165 12.70 -0.44 -8.31
CA HIS A 165 13.55 0.37 -7.41
C HIS A 165 12.91 0.86 -6.09
N PRO A 166 13.69 1.11 -5.01
CA PRO A 166 13.22 1.31 -3.63
C PRO A 166 12.47 2.62 -3.24
N LEU A 167 11.31 2.56 -2.57
CA LEU A 167 10.62 3.63 -1.79
C LEU A 167 11.15 3.61 -0.35
N SER A 168 11.90 4.63 0.04
CA SER A 168 11.90 5.01 1.46
C SER A 168 10.59 5.76 1.72
N HIS A 169 9.83 5.40 2.77
CA HIS A 169 9.04 6.25 3.69
C HIS A 169 7.93 5.47 4.41
N SER A 170 7.68 5.82 5.68
CA SER A 170 6.94 5.11 6.74
C SER A 170 5.42 4.99 6.57
N SER A 171 4.89 4.85 5.35
CA SER A 171 3.46 4.82 5.06
C SER A 171 3.13 3.79 3.98
N ILE A 172 2.28 2.81 4.30
CA ILE A 172 1.77 1.82 3.36
C ILE A 172 0.29 2.13 3.11
N ASP A 173 -0.04 2.62 1.92
CA ASP A 173 -1.40 2.90 1.45
C ASP A 173 -1.69 2.02 0.22
N LEU A 174 -2.27 0.83 0.42
CA LEU A 174 -2.34 -0.16 -0.66
C LEU A 174 -3.62 -0.14 -1.50
N LEU A 175 -4.70 0.57 -1.14
CA LEU A 175 -5.92 0.63 -1.99
C LEU A 175 -6.80 1.86 -1.66
N LYS A 176 -7.09 2.71 -2.67
CA LYS A 176 -8.14 3.75 -2.64
C LYS A 176 -9.49 3.10 -3.07
N ALA A 177 -10.56 3.30 -2.29
CA ALA A 177 -11.89 2.69 -2.45
C ALA A 177 -12.74 3.31 -3.61
N PRO A 178 -13.95 2.79 -3.97
CA PRO A 178 -14.52 1.45 -3.83
C PRO A 178 -14.79 0.84 -5.23
N HIS A 179 -13.76 0.33 -5.91
CA HIS A 179 -13.92 -0.54 -7.10
C HIS A 179 -12.81 -1.62 -7.17
N SER A 180 -12.06 -1.79 -6.09
CA SER A 180 -10.76 -2.45 -6.11
C SER A 180 -10.87 -3.83 -5.44
N VAL A 181 -10.89 -4.88 -6.26
CA VAL A 181 -10.62 -6.26 -5.82
C VAL A 181 -9.11 -6.38 -5.62
N LEU A 182 -8.67 -6.84 -4.44
CA LEU A 182 -7.27 -7.23 -4.25
C LEU A 182 -7.02 -8.52 -5.04
N VAL A 183 -6.58 -8.40 -6.28
CA VAL A 183 -5.68 -9.38 -6.86
C VAL A 183 -4.29 -8.88 -6.51
N CYS A 184 -3.57 -9.60 -5.66
CA CYS A 184 -2.17 -9.29 -5.45
C CYS A 184 -1.44 -9.63 -6.75
N GLY A 185 -1.21 -8.58 -7.52
CA GLY A 185 -0.42 -8.50 -8.71
C GLY A 185 -0.18 -7.01 -8.88
N VAL A 186 0.90 -6.52 -8.26
CA VAL A 186 1.47 -5.23 -8.62
C VAL A 186 1.73 -5.32 -10.12
N ARG A 187 1.00 -4.54 -10.93
CA ARG A 187 1.34 -4.31 -12.35
C ARG A 187 2.14 -3.03 -12.42
#